data_AF-F0T183-F1
#
_entry.id   AF-F0T183-F1
#
_cell.length_a   1.000
_cell.length_b   1.000
_cell.length_c   1.000
_cell.angle_alpha   90.00
_cell.angle_beta   90.00
_cell.angle_gamma   90.00
#
_symmetry.space_group_name_H-M   'P 1'
#
loop_
_entity.id
_entity.type
_entity.pdbx_description
1 polymer ?
#
loop_
_entity_poly.entity_id
_entity_poly.type
_entity_poly.pdbx_seq_one_letter_code
_entity_poly.pdbx_strand_id
1 'polypeptide(L)' 'MLDFKTINRYYKEKYWSKKMIWNAVVKGYITAAEYEEITGESYQA' A
#
# COMPACT_ATOMS: atom_id res chain seq x y z
N MET A 1 10.47 6.87 8.40
CA MET A 1 10.13 5.73 7.53
C MET A 1 8.61 5.60 7.56
N LEU A 2 7.92 5.55 6.42
CA LEU A 2 6.47 5.31 6.42
C LEU A 2 6.26 3.83 6.80
N ASP A 3 5.42 3.58 7.80
CA ASP A 3 5.05 2.24 8.22
C ASP A 3 3.72 1.81 7.58
N PHE A 4 3.45 0.51 7.60
CA PHE A 4 2.22 -0.09 7.08
C PHE A 4 0.96 0.61 7.62
N LYS A 5 0.92 0.94 8.92
CA LYS A 5 -0.24 1.58 9.56
C LYS A 5 -0.53 2.95 8.95
N THR A 6 0.50 3.76 8.72
CA THR A 6 0.35 5.07 8.11
C THR A 6 -0.14 4.95 6.66
N ILE A 7 0.42 4.02 5.89
CA ILE A 7 0.05 3.80 4.48
C ILE A 7 -1.41 3.28 4.38
N ASN A 8 -1.80 2.33 5.23
CA ASN A 8 -3.16 1.82 5.29
C ASN A 8 -4.17 2.94 5.65
N ARG A 9 -3.84 3.79 6.64
CA ARG A 9 -4.67 4.95 6.98
C ARG A 9 -4.82 5.90 5.79
N TYR A 10 -3.73 6.24 5.09
CA TYR A 10 -3.79 7.11 3.92
C TYR A 10 -4.63 6.54 2.77
N TYR A 11 -4.60 5.23 2.57
CA TYR A 11 -5.47 4.58 1.60
C TYR A 11 -6.95 4.68 2.01
N LYS A 12 -7.27 4.36 3.27
CA LYS A 12 -8.64 4.42 3.82
C LYS A 12 -9.22 5.83 3.79
N GLU A 13 -8.41 6.83 4.11
CA GLU A 13 -8.78 8.25 4.08
C GLU A 13 -8.76 8.83 2.66
N LYS A 14 -8.47 8.01 1.64
CA LYS A 14 -8.39 8.38 0.22
C LYS A 14 -7.34 9.45 -0.11
N TYR A 15 -6.38 9.67 0.79
CA TYR A 15 -5.19 10.48 0.49
C TYR A 15 -4.28 9.79 -0.54
N TRP A 16 -4.24 8.46 -0.52
CA TRP A 16 -3.41 7.66 -1.42
C TRP A 16 -4.28 6.82 -2.35
N SER A 17 -3.94 6.83 -3.63
CA SER A 17 -4.54 5.93 -4.61
C SER A 17 -3.89 4.55 -4.55
N LYS A 18 -4.56 3.54 -5.09
CA LYS A 18 -4.02 2.18 -5.23
C LYS A 18 -2.65 2.16 -5.93
N LYS A 19 -2.44 3.02 -6.93
CA LYS A 19 -1.14 3.20 -7.60
C LYS A 19 -0.03 3.66 -6.65
N MET A 20 -0.36 4.48 -5.65
CA MET A 20 0.60 4.90 -4.62
C MET A 20 0.95 3.75 -3.67
N ILE A 21 -0.01 2.88 -3.35
CA ILE A 21 0.25 1.64 -2.58
C ILE A 21 1.13 0.69 -3.40
N TRP A 22 0.89 0.55 -4.69
CA TRP A 22 1.74 -0.25 -5.58
C TRP A 22 3.19 0.29 -5.59
N ASN A 23 3.36 1.60 -5.72
CA ASN A 23 4.67 2.24 -5.61
C ASN A 23 5.32 2.05 -4.24
N ALA A 24 4.54 1.93 -3.17
CA ALA A 24 5.05 1.67 -1.84
C ALA A 24 5.67 0.26 -1.73
N VAL A 25 5.11 -0.73 -2.43
CA VAL A 25 5.70 -2.06 -2.58
C VAL A 25 7.03 -1.97 -3.34
N VAL A 26 7.05 -1.29 -4.51
CA VAL A 26 8.26 -1.14 -5.32
C VAL A 26 9.39 -0.44 -4.57
N LYS A 27 9.05 0.53 -3.71
CA LYS A 27 10.01 1.25 -2.87
C LYS A 27 10.39 0.49 -1.58
N GLY A 28 9.80 -0.67 -1.33
CA GLY A 28 10.07 -1.50 -0.15
C GLY A 28 9.54 -0.94 1.16
N TYR A 29 8.55 -0.04 1.13
CA TYR A 29 7.88 0.45 2.35
C TYR A 29 6.89 -0.57 2.91
N ILE A 30 6.32 -1.39 2.04
CA ILE A 30 5.40 -2.49 2.36
C ILE A 30 5.70 -3.68 1.44
N THR A 31 5.17 -4.84 1.78
CA THR A 31 5.26 -6.09 1.02
C THR A 31 4.07 -6.25 0.07
N ALA A 32 4.17 -7.20 -0.87
CA ALA A 32 3.06 -7.60 -1.73
C ALA A 32 1.84 -8.11 -0.95
N ALA A 33 2.06 -8.80 0.17
CA ALA A 33 0.99 -9.27 1.06
C ALA A 33 0.27 -8.10 1.76
N GLU A 34 1.02 -7.10 2.21
CA GLU A 34 0.45 -5.88 2.81
C GLU A 34 -0.30 -5.04 1.77
N TYR A 35 0.13 -5.01 0.51
CA TYR A 35 -0.64 -4.39 -0.57
C TYR A 35 -2.00 -5.07 -0.75
N GLU A 36 -2.04 -6.40 -0.73
CA GLU A 36 -3.28 -7.17 -0.83
C GLU A 36 -4.18 -6.94 0.39
N GLU A 37 -3.62 -6.84 1.60
CA GLU A 37 -4.37 -6.49 2.81
C GLU A 37 -4.97 -5.08 2.75
N ILE A 38 -4.23 -4.10 2.23
CA ILE A 38 -4.70 -2.71 2.13
C ILE A 38 -5.77 -2.57 1.03
N THR A 39 -5.53 -3.19 -0.12
CA THR A 39 -6.29 -2.91 -1.34
C THR A 39 -7.36 -3.95 -1.67
N GLY A 40 -7.28 -5.14 -1.07
CA GLY A 40 -8.13 -6.29 -1.39
C GLY A 40 -7.80 -6.96 -2.72
N GLU A 41 -6.72 -6.56 -3.38
CA GLU A 41 -6.29 -7.10 -4.67
C GLU A 41 -4.88 -7.67 -4.57
N SER A 42 -4.65 -8.82 -5.20
CA SER A 42 -3.32 -9.39 -5.28
C SER A 42 -2.38 -8.45 -6.04
N TYR A 43 -1.18 -8.25 -5.49
CA TYR A 43 -0.16 -7.42 -6.12
C TYR A 43 0.31 -8.07 -7.42
N GLN A 44 0.09 -7.39 -8.55
CA GLN A 44 0.63 -7.77 -9.86
C GLN A 44 1.85 -6.88 -10.15
N ALA A 45 3.01 -7.50 -10.25
CA ALA A 45 4.30 -6.83 -10.51
C ALA A 45 4.43 -6.39 -11.96
#